data_AF-A0A930UK12-F1
#
_entry.id   AF-A0A930UK12-F1
#
_cell.length_a   1.000
_cell.length_b   1.000
_cell.length_c   1.000
_cell.angle_alpha   90.00
_cell.angle_beta   90.00
_cell.angle_gamma   90.00
#
_symmetry.space_group_name_H-M   'P 1'
#
loop_
_entity.id
_entity.type
_entity.pdbx_description
1 polymer ?
#
loop_
_entity_poly.entity_id
_entity_poly.type
_entity_poly.pdbx_seq_one_letter_code
_entity_poly.pdbx_strand_id
1 'polypeptide(L)'
;MFKVYRINFSDGHFYIGQTRMTLTERMSAHRRNPVNWGVYERMKAGDGEIVLLSSHRKKRRANAAEFSQIRRAEREAPELLLNINRTSAERSWQKTGRPVLPNDRGGAFSRIRRPACGYDRRERPALCCGCGGLKPAAEFYSDRSRSSGLSSRCKICDGKRGSGMRRPEKADADSAGADAQPLGRPQDSGCALPVQADTDGSI
;
A
#
# COMPACT_ATOMS: atom_id res chain seq x y z
N MET A 1 8.11 -27.08 2.98
CA MET A 1 9.19 -26.44 2.21
C MET A 1 8.60 -25.28 1.42
N PHE A 2 9.14 -24.06 1.51
CA PHE A 2 8.62 -22.91 0.74
C PHE A 2 9.24 -22.88 -0.67
N LYS A 3 8.40 -22.64 -1.67
CA LYS A 3 8.76 -22.42 -3.07
C LYS A 3 8.49 -20.96 -3.39
N VAL A 4 9.43 -20.31 -4.07
CA VAL A 4 9.26 -18.94 -4.57
C VAL A 4 9.04 -19.03 -6.07
N TYR A 5 8.03 -18.33 -6.57
CA TYR A 5 7.70 -18.31 -7.99
C TYR A 5 7.56 -16.87 -8.47
N ARG A 6 7.88 -16.67 -9.74
CA ARG A 6 7.66 -15.42 -10.46
C ARG A 6 6.78 -15.72 -11.66
N ILE A 7 5.69 -14.97 -11.82
CA ILE A 7 4.83 -15.00 -13.00
C ILE A 7 5.18 -13.76 -13.81
N ASN A 8 5.59 -13.94 -15.06
CA ASN A 8 5.82 -12.85 -16.01
C ASN A 8 4.61 -12.75 -16.92
N PHE A 9 4.10 -11.54 -17.11
CA PHE A 9 3.04 -11.25 -18.05
C PHE A 9 3.61 -10.60 -19.33
N SER A 10 2.91 -10.79 -20.45
CA SER A 10 3.26 -10.23 -21.76
C SER A 10 3.34 -8.69 -21.78
N ASP A 11 2.61 -8.02 -20.89
CA ASP A 11 2.61 -6.57 -20.71
C ASP A 11 3.80 -6.03 -19.89
N GLY A 12 4.76 -6.90 -19.55
CA GLY A 12 5.93 -6.55 -18.74
C GLY A 12 5.67 -6.47 -17.25
N HIS A 13 4.43 -6.67 -16.78
CA HIS A 13 4.15 -6.81 -15.37
C HIS A 13 4.61 -8.17 -14.84
N PHE A 14 4.94 -8.23 -13.55
CA PHE A 14 5.31 -9.49 -12.91
C PHE A 14 4.71 -9.61 -11.51
N TYR A 15 4.45 -10.85 -11.11
CA TYR A 15 3.99 -11.20 -9.77
C TYR A 15 5.00 -12.13 -9.10
N ILE A 16 5.39 -11.83 -7.87
CA ILE A 16 6.26 -12.70 -7.06
C ILE A 16 5.45 -13.23 -5.89
N GLY A 17 5.44 -14.55 -5.74
CA GLY A 17 4.74 -15.23 -4.67
C GLY A 17 5.60 -16.28 -3.97
N GLN A 18 5.24 -16.57 -2.73
CA GLN A 18 5.78 -17.69 -1.96
C GLN A 18 4.66 -18.63 -1.56
N THR A 19 4.87 -19.94 -1.70
CA THR A 19 3.88 -20.96 -1.34
C THR A 19 4.55 -22.18 -0.74
N ARG A 20 3.85 -22.87 0.18
CA ARG A 20 4.22 -24.22 0.63
C ARG A 20 3.55 -25.32 -0.20
N MET A 21 2.47 -24.98 -0.88
CA MET A 21 1.64 -25.89 -1.67
C MET A 21 2.23 -26.09 -3.08
N THR A 22 1.66 -26.99 -3.85
CA THR A 22 1.93 -27.06 -5.29
C THR A 22 1.47 -25.78 -5.99
N LEU A 23 2.05 -25.51 -7.15
CA LEU A 23 1.71 -24.31 -7.94
C LEU A 23 0.23 -24.36 -8.38
N THR A 24 -0.25 -25.53 -8.77
CA THR A 24 -1.64 -25.78 -9.18
C THR A 24 -2.64 -25.50 -8.05
N GLU A 25 -2.34 -25.99 -6.84
CA GLU A 25 -3.16 -25.69 -5.65
C GLU A 25 -3.14 -24.19 -5.31
N ARG A 26 -1.98 -23.54 -5.46
CA ARG A 26 -1.85 -22.11 -5.21
C ARG A 26 -2.67 -21.28 -6.20
N MET A 27 -2.67 -21.64 -7.49
CA MET A 27 -3.51 -20.97 -8.50
C MET A 27 -4.99 -21.19 -8.24
N SER A 28 -5.37 -22.39 -7.79
CA SER A 28 -6.74 -22.68 -7.37
C SER A 28 -7.17 -21.85 -6.15
N ALA A 29 -6.25 -21.56 -5.22
CA ALA A 29 -6.51 -20.67 -4.10
C ALA A 29 -6.68 -19.19 -4.53
N HIS A 30 -5.94 -18.74 -5.54
CA HIS A 30 -6.10 -17.39 -6.09
C HIS A 30 -7.50 -17.18 -6.71
N ARG A 31 -8.10 -18.22 -7.28
CA ARG A 31 -9.50 -18.20 -7.76
C ARG A 31 -10.50 -17.86 -6.65
N ARG A 32 -10.23 -18.18 -5.39
CA ARG A 32 -11.16 -17.91 -4.27
C ARG A 32 -10.92 -16.58 -3.57
N ASN A 33 -9.87 -15.85 -3.94
CA ASN A 33 -9.46 -14.62 -3.25
C ASN A 33 -9.69 -13.39 -4.15
N PRO A 34 -10.63 -12.49 -3.81
CA PRO A 34 -10.98 -11.35 -4.66
C PRO A 34 -9.81 -10.38 -4.88
N VAL A 35 -8.84 -10.33 -3.95
CA VAL A 35 -7.66 -9.46 -4.06
C VAL A 35 -6.68 -9.96 -5.13
N ASN A 36 -6.65 -11.27 -5.38
CA ASN A 36 -5.72 -11.90 -6.33
C ASN A 36 -6.39 -12.42 -7.59
N TRP A 37 -7.69 -12.13 -7.78
CA TRP A 37 -8.48 -12.64 -8.90
C TRP A 37 -7.90 -12.22 -10.26
N GLY A 38 -7.44 -10.98 -10.41
CA GLY A 38 -6.85 -10.49 -11.66
C GLY A 38 -5.57 -11.22 -12.10
N VAL A 39 -4.80 -11.77 -11.15
CA VAL A 39 -3.62 -12.61 -11.45
C VAL A 39 -4.07 -13.93 -12.07
N TYR A 40 -5.15 -14.52 -11.55
CA TYR A 40 -5.71 -15.78 -12.04
C TYR A 40 -6.32 -15.63 -13.44
N GLU A 41 -7.12 -14.59 -13.69
CA GLU A 41 -7.72 -14.34 -15.00
C GLU A 41 -6.67 -14.17 -16.09
N ARG A 42 -5.61 -13.39 -15.83
CA ARG A 42 -4.52 -13.19 -16.78
C ARG A 42 -3.74 -14.47 -17.07
N MET A 43 -3.53 -15.31 -16.07
CA MET A 43 -2.93 -16.63 -16.30
C MET A 43 -3.84 -17.54 -17.14
N LYS A 44 -5.16 -17.50 -16.91
CA LYS A 44 -6.12 -18.30 -17.68
C LYS A 44 -6.18 -17.86 -19.15
N ALA A 45 -5.94 -16.57 -19.43
CA ALA A 45 -5.82 -16.05 -20.78
C ALA A 45 -4.56 -16.53 -21.53
N GLY A 46 -3.63 -17.21 -20.85
CA GLY A 46 -2.40 -17.72 -21.45
C GLY A 46 -1.24 -16.71 -21.49
N ASP A 47 -1.43 -15.52 -20.92
CA ASP A 47 -0.46 -14.42 -20.97
C ASP A 47 0.70 -14.54 -19.96
N GLY A 48 0.71 -15.61 -19.16
CA GLY A 48 1.60 -15.75 -18.01
C GLY A 48 2.62 -16.89 -18.15
N GLU A 49 3.92 -16.57 -18.19
CA GLU A 49 4.99 -17.56 -18.03
C GLU A 49 5.36 -17.68 -16.54
N ILE A 50 5.31 -18.91 -16.00
CA ILE A 50 5.68 -19.16 -14.61
C ILE A 50 7.11 -19.64 -14.52
N VAL A 51 7.97 -18.81 -13.92
CA VAL A 51 9.37 -19.14 -13.65
C VAL A 51 9.52 -19.51 -12.18
N LEU A 52 9.85 -20.77 -11.90
CA LEU A 52 10.13 -21.23 -10.56
C LEU A 52 11.53 -20.75 -10.14
N LEU A 53 11.58 -19.79 -9.23
CA LEU A 53 12.83 -19.32 -8.64
C LEU A 53 13.26 -20.35 -7.60
N SER A 54 14.12 -21.27 -8.05
CA SER A 54 14.58 -22.48 -7.35
C SER A 54 14.62 -22.41 -5.81
N SER A 55 14.28 -23.55 -5.19
CA SER A 55 14.30 -23.78 -3.74
C SER A 55 15.63 -23.33 -3.11
N HIS A 56 15.54 -22.31 -2.25
CA HIS A 56 16.61 -21.47 -1.73
C HIS A 56 17.68 -22.17 -0.84
N ARG A 57 17.68 -23.50 -0.68
CA ARG A 57 18.64 -24.20 0.18
C ARG A 57 19.95 -24.61 -0.50
N LYS A 58 19.95 -25.02 -1.78
CA LYS A 58 21.21 -25.41 -2.46
C LYS A 58 22.10 -24.20 -2.80
N LYS A 59 21.50 -23.05 -3.11
CA LYS A 59 22.24 -21.82 -3.43
C LYS A 59 22.89 -21.14 -2.21
N ARG A 60 22.36 -21.31 -1.00
CA ARG A 60 22.99 -20.73 0.21
C ARG A 60 24.32 -21.38 0.59
N ARG A 61 24.53 -22.68 0.32
CA ARG A 61 25.83 -23.33 0.55
C ARG A 61 26.86 -22.98 -0.52
N ALA A 62 26.44 -22.94 -1.80
CA ALA A 62 27.30 -22.48 -2.89
C ALA A 62 27.73 -21.01 -2.68
N ASN A 63 26.77 -20.14 -2.35
CA ASN A 63 27.07 -18.74 -2.08
C ASN A 63 27.85 -18.55 -0.78
N ALA A 64 27.72 -19.40 0.25
CA ALA A 64 28.52 -19.25 1.46
C ALA A 64 30.02 -19.49 1.20
N ALA A 65 30.36 -20.47 0.35
CA ALA A 65 31.73 -20.71 -0.09
C ALA A 65 32.24 -19.59 -1.02
N GLU A 66 31.37 -19.05 -1.87
CA GLU A 66 31.69 -17.91 -2.75
C GLU A 66 31.90 -16.63 -1.92
N PHE A 67 31.06 -16.37 -0.92
CA PHE A 67 31.19 -15.23 -0.01
C PHE A 67 32.40 -15.35 0.93
N SER A 68 32.86 -16.56 1.27
CA SER A 68 34.12 -16.73 2.00
C SER A 68 35.33 -16.53 1.10
N GLN A 69 35.27 -16.93 -0.18
CA GLN A 69 36.30 -16.62 -1.18
C GLN A 69 36.39 -15.11 -1.45
N ILE A 70 35.26 -14.42 -1.60
CA ILE A 70 35.22 -12.95 -1.76
C ILE A 70 35.83 -12.27 -0.53
N ARG A 71 35.45 -12.67 0.70
CA ARG A 71 36.02 -12.10 1.94
C ARG A 71 37.50 -12.42 2.15
N ARG A 72 38.01 -13.50 1.55
CA ARG A 72 39.43 -13.82 1.54
C ARG A 72 40.19 -12.96 0.53
N ALA A 73 39.66 -12.83 -0.69
CA ALA A 73 40.19 -11.95 -1.71
C ALA A 73 40.19 -10.46 -1.26
N GLU A 74 39.18 -10.04 -0.49
CA GLU A 74 39.11 -8.71 0.16
C GLU A 74 40.28 -8.45 1.13
N ARG A 75 40.81 -9.48 1.80
CA ARG A 75 41.96 -9.34 2.70
C ARG A 75 43.29 -9.45 1.97
N GLU A 76 43.37 -10.30 0.95
CA GLU A 76 44.62 -10.62 0.26
C GLU A 76 44.98 -9.58 -0.81
N ALA A 77 44.01 -8.85 -1.37
CA ALA A 77 44.28 -7.83 -2.39
C ALA A 77 43.27 -6.66 -2.38
N PRO A 78 43.32 -5.77 -1.36
CA PRO A 78 42.42 -4.61 -1.29
C PRO A 78 42.54 -3.68 -2.51
N GLU A 79 43.72 -3.61 -3.13
CA GLU A 79 44.00 -2.82 -4.35
C GLU A 79 43.21 -3.31 -5.58
N LEU A 80 42.91 -4.62 -5.70
CA LEU A 80 42.17 -5.15 -6.86
C LEU A 80 40.68 -4.81 -6.83
N LEU A 81 40.09 -4.64 -5.64
CA LEU A 81 38.68 -4.23 -5.49
C LEU A 81 38.43 -2.77 -5.87
N LEU A 82 39.43 -1.91 -5.72
CA LEU A 82 39.35 -0.52 -6.18
C LEU A 82 39.23 -0.45 -7.72
N ASN A 83 39.90 -1.34 -8.45
CA ASN A 83 39.82 -1.39 -9.93
C ASN A 83 38.50 -1.97 -10.48
N ILE A 84 37.90 -2.96 -9.79
CA ILE A 84 36.59 -3.53 -10.18
C ILE A 84 35.45 -2.52 -9.96
N ASN A 85 35.51 -1.76 -8.86
CA ASN A 85 34.51 -0.72 -8.58
C ASN A 85 34.65 0.49 -9.52
N ARG A 86 35.88 0.85 -9.91
CA ARG A 86 36.15 1.92 -10.88
C ARG A 86 35.59 1.60 -12.27
N THR A 87 35.84 0.39 -12.78
CA THR A 87 35.33 -0.05 -14.10
C THR A 87 33.80 -0.23 -14.13
N SER A 88 33.18 -0.58 -13.00
CA SER A 88 31.72 -0.68 -12.89
C SER A 88 31.04 0.70 -12.86
N ALA A 89 31.66 1.69 -12.20
CA ALA A 89 31.20 3.08 -12.24
C ALA A 89 31.31 3.67 -13.66
N GLU A 90 32.43 3.46 -14.36
CA GLU A 90 32.62 3.94 -15.74
C GLU A 90 31.61 3.32 -16.73
N ARG A 91 31.31 2.02 -16.61
CA ARG A 91 30.27 1.36 -17.44
C ARG A 91 28.85 1.88 -17.16
N SER A 92 28.54 2.25 -15.92
CA SER A 92 27.25 2.83 -15.56
C SER A 92 27.07 4.24 -16.15
N TRP A 93 28.14 5.02 -16.20
CA TRP A 93 28.15 6.36 -16.81
C TRP A 93 27.89 6.31 -18.32
N GLN A 94 28.56 5.40 -19.05
CA GLN A 94 28.34 5.25 -20.50
C GLN A 94 26.90 4.88 -20.86
N LYS A 95 26.19 4.20 -19.97
CA LYS A 95 24.83 3.70 -20.24
C LYS A 95 23.72 4.70 -19.89
N THR A 96 23.98 5.67 -19.01
CA THR A 96 22.94 6.57 -18.48
C THR A 96 23.22 8.06 -18.70
N GLY A 97 24.45 8.43 -19.07
CA GLY A 97 24.81 9.83 -19.36
C GLY A 97 24.68 10.78 -18.17
N ARG A 98 24.61 10.29 -16.92
CA ARG A 98 24.45 11.14 -15.73
C ARG A 98 25.46 10.80 -14.62
N PRO A 99 26.12 11.81 -14.03
CA PRO A 99 26.94 11.63 -12.85
C PRO A 99 26.12 11.18 -11.64
N VAL A 100 26.58 10.13 -10.96
CA VAL A 100 26.10 9.79 -9.60
C VAL A 100 26.92 10.64 -8.62
N LEU A 101 26.31 11.63 -7.99
CA LEU A 101 26.98 12.50 -7.02
C LEU A 101 27.10 11.82 -5.64
N PRO A 102 28.26 11.91 -4.96
CA PRO A 102 28.57 11.12 -3.76
C PRO A 102 27.95 11.60 -2.42
N ASN A 103 26.92 12.45 -2.43
CA ASN A 103 26.36 13.08 -1.22
C ASN A 103 24.97 12.57 -0.77
N ASP A 104 24.72 11.27 -0.87
CA ASP A 104 23.50 10.61 -0.33
C ASP A 104 23.79 9.80 0.95
N ARG A 105 24.55 10.37 1.89
CA ARG A 105 24.70 9.81 3.24
C ARG A 105 24.39 10.87 4.29
N GLY A 106 23.15 10.91 4.74
CA GLY A 106 22.83 11.63 5.99
C GLY A 106 21.39 12.11 6.09
N GLY A 107 20.53 11.28 6.66
CA GLY A 107 19.42 11.73 7.49
C GLY A 107 18.30 12.54 6.81
N ALA A 108 17.35 11.84 6.19
CA ALA A 108 15.95 12.24 6.25
C ALA A 108 15.05 11.06 5.85
N PHE A 109 14.13 10.70 6.74
CA PHE A 109 12.89 9.98 6.40
C PHE A 109 11.95 10.89 5.56
N SER A 110 12.50 11.71 4.66
CA SER A 110 11.76 12.62 3.81
C SER A 110 11.21 11.81 2.64
N ARG A 111 9.93 11.42 2.82
CA ARG A 111 8.96 11.27 1.73
C ARG A 111 9.55 10.47 0.56
N ILE A 112 9.47 9.15 0.64
CA ILE A 112 9.34 8.35 -0.59
C ILE A 112 8.20 9.03 -1.35
N ARG A 113 8.55 9.86 -2.35
CA ARG A 113 7.61 10.46 -3.28
C ARG A 113 7.01 9.25 -3.95
N ARG A 114 5.87 8.78 -3.42
CA ARG A 114 5.15 7.63 -3.95
C ARG A 114 5.13 7.82 -5.46
N PRO A 115 5.59 6.82 -6.24
CA PRO A 115 5.63 6.93 -7.68
C PRO A 115 4.29 7.46 -8.15
N ALA A 116 4.33 8.43 -9.05
CA ALA A 116 3.16 8.99 -9.69
C ALA A 116 2.43 7.83 -10.39
N CYS A 117 1.54 7.15 -9.66
CA CYS A 117 0.45 6.45 -10.28
C CYS A 117 -0.29 7.55 -11.03
N GLY A 118 -0.18 7.54 -12.36
CA GLY A 118 -0.67 8.60 -13.25
C GLY A 118 -2.19 8.75 -13.30
N TYR A 119 -2.91 8.23 -12.29
CA TYR A 119 -4.31 8.54 -12.06
C TYR A 119 -4.37 9.73 -11.12
N ASP A 120 -4.89 10.86 -11.63
CA ASP A 120 -5.16 12.02 -10.79
C ASP A 120 -6.15 11.58 -9.70
N ARG A 121 -5.73 11.65 -8.43
CA ARG A 121 -6.59 11.28 -7.28
C ARG A 121 -7.88 12.10 -7.24
N ARG A 122 -7.94 13.19 -8.00
CA ARG A 122 -9.11 14.07 -8.16
C ARG A 122 -10.20 13.50 -9.08
N GLU A 123 -9.96 12.40 -9.78
CA GLU A 123 -10.97 11.82 -10.69
C GLU A 123 -11.65 10.58 -10.12
N ARG A 124 -11.06 9.94 -9.10
CA ARG A 124 -11.60 8.69 -8.56
C ARG A 124 -12.88 8.95 -7.75
N PRO A 125 -14.03 8.33 -8.09
CA PRO A 125 -15.22 8.47 -7.29
C PRO A 125 -15.04 7.80 -5.92
N ALA A 126 -15.70 8.36 -4.90
CA ALA A 126 -15.64 7.90 -3.52
C ALA A 126 -17.04 7.79 -2.91
N LEU A 127 -17.21 6.86 -1.96
CA LEU A 127 -18.44 6.69 -1.20
C LEU A 127 -18.45 7.64 0.01
N CYS A 128 -19.53 8.42 0.14
CA CYS A 128 -19.73 9.29 1.30
C CYS A 128 -20.25 8.49 2.50
N CYS A 129 -19.58 8.54 3.65
CA CYS A 129 -20.04 7.84 4.86
C CYS A 129 -21.26 8.50 5.54
N GLY A 130 -21.62 9.72 5.15
CA GLY A 130 -22.81 10.41 5.69
C GLY A 130 -24.11 10.05 4.95
N CYS A 131 -24.05 9.92 3.62
CA CYS A 131 -25.23 9.66 2.79
C CYS A 131 -25.19 8.34 2.02
N GLY A 132 -24.11 7.56 2.11
CA GLY A 132 -23.93 6.29 1.40
C GLY A 132 -23.69 6.40 -0.12
N GLY A 133 -23.92 7.55 -0.73
CA GLY A 133 -23.81 7.75 -2.17
C GLY A 133 -22.37 7.75 -2.71
N LEU A 134 -22.19 7.15 -3.89
CA LEU A 134 -20.95 7.19 -4.67
C LEU A 134 -20.92 8.47 -5.50
N LYS A 135 -19.93 9.32 -5.27
CA LYS A 135 -19.84 10.67 -5.85
C LYS A 135 -18.48 10.92 -6.49
N PRO A 136 -18.37 11.81 -7.49
CA PRO A 136 -17.08 12.20 -8.05
C PRO A 136 -16.21 12.90 -6.99
N ALA A 137 -14.88 12.86 -7.12
CA ALA A 137 -13.99 13.43 -6.10
C ALA A 137 -14.18 14.93 -5.88
N ALA A 138 -14.68 15.66 -6.90
CA ALA A 138 -15.00 17.09 -6.82
C ALA A 138 -16.06 17.43 -5.74
N GLU A 139 -16.88 16.46 -5.35
CA GLU A 139 -17.90 16.58 -4.29
C GLU A 139 -17.32 16.43 -2.88
N PHE A 140 -16.04 16.10 -2.74
CA PHE A 140 -15.35 15.90 -1.46
C PHE A 140 -14.31 17.01 -1.22
N TYR A 141 -14.04 17.31 0.05
CA TYR A 141 -12.88 18.15 0.41
C TYR A 141 -11.58 17.36 0.28
N SER A 142 -10.48 18.05 -0.04
CA SER A 142 -9.14 17.46 -0.08
C SER A 142 -8.59 17.31 1.34
N ASP A 143 -8.13 16.09 1.67
CA ASP A 143 -7.61 15.76 2.99
C ASP A 143 -6.27 15.07 2.86
N ARG A 144 -5.20 15.78 3.26
CA ARG A 144 -3.81 15.31 3.16
C ARG A 144 -3.47 14.24 4.20
N SER A 145 -4.26 14.12 5.27
CA SER A 145 -4.03 13.12 6.32
C SER A 145 -4.42 11.71 5.87
N ARG A 146 -5.33 11.58 4.90
CA ARG A 146 -5.84 10.30 4.41
C ARG A 146 -5.04 9.79 3.23
N SER A 147 -4.89 8.47 3.16
CA SER A 147 -4.22 7.78 2.06
C SER A 147 -4.89 8.03 0.70
N SER A 148 -6.21 8.24 0.69
CA SER A 148 -7.01 8.58 -0.50
C SER A 148 -6.80 10.02 -0.98
N GLY A 149 -6.39 10.94 -0.11
CA GLY A 149 -6.36 12.37 -0.40
C GLY A 149 -7.72 13.08 -0.35
N LEU A 150 -8.79 12.37 0.02
CA LEU A 150 -10.17 12.87 0.03
C LEU A 150 -10.83 12.60 1.39
N SER A 151 -11.64 13.56 1.85
CA SER A 151 -12.50 13.43 3.04
C SER A 151 -13.48 12.25 2.92
N SER A 152 -13.96 11.74 4.06
CA SER A 152 -14.92 10.61 4.10
C SER A 152 -16.36 11.04 3.85
N ARG A 153 -16.66 12.33 3.95
CA ARG A 153 -17.99 12.93 3.78
C ARG A 153 -17.98 13.89 2.59
N CYS A 154 -19.06 13.90 1.82
CA CYS A 154 -19.23 14.91 0.77
C CYS A 154 -19.47 16.30 1.38
N LYS A 155 -19.22 17.35 0.60
CA LYS A 155 -19.38 18.76 0.97
C LYS A 155 -20.75 19.06 1.63
N ILE A 156 -21.81 18.44 1.11
CA ILE A 156 -23.18 18.59 1.65
C ILE A 156 -23.29 18.01 3.06
N CYS A 157 -22.78 16.79 3.28
CA CYS A 157 -22.84 16.13 4.59
C CYS A 157 -21.93 16.81 5.62
N ASP A 158 -20.81 17.37 5.17
CA ASP A 158 -19.88 18.09 6.04
C ASP A 158 -20.46 19.45 6.48
N GLY A 159 -21.13 20.17 5.55
CA GLY A 159 -21.84 21.41 5.87
C GLY A 159 -22.92 21.24 6.95
N LYS A 160 -23.67 20.12 6.92
CA LYS A 160 -24.65 19.77 7.97
C LYS A 160 -24.01 19.55 9.35
N ARG A 161 -22.74 19.13 9.39
CA ARG A 161 -22.01 18.89 10.65
C ARG A 161 -21.50 20.21 11.23
N GLY A 162 -21.01 21.10 10.37
CA GLY A 162 -20.47 22.40 10.79
C GLY A 162 -21.53 23.38 11.30
N SER A 163 -22.76 23.32 10.79
CA SER A 163 -23.83 24.22 11.22
C SER A 163 -24.30 23.94 12.65
N GLY A 164 -24.30 22.68 13.11
CA GLY A 164 -24.72 22.31 14.47
C GLY A 164 -23.70 22.65 15.57
N MET A 165 -22.47 23.02 15.20
CA MET A 165 -21.39 23.37 16.13
C MET A 165 -21.04 24.86 16.13
N ARG A 166 -21.79 25.71 15.40
CA ARG A 166 -21.83 27.12 15.78
C ARG A 166 -22.50 27.17 17.14
N ARG A 167 -21.65 27.07 18.16
CA ARG A 167 -21.97 27.29 19.57
C ARG A 167 -22.93 28.48 19.54
N PRO A 168 -24.19 28.34 20.00
CA PRO A 168 -25.10 29.47 20.03
C PRO A 168 -24.29 30.60 20.65
N GLU A 169 -24.14 31.68 19.87
CA GLU A 169 -23.47 32.89 20.31
C GLU A 169 -24.02 33.12 21.72
N LYS A 170 -23.14 33.13 22.73
CA LYS A 170 -23.54 33.30 24.12
C LYS A 170 -24.30 34.64 24.15
N ALA A 171 -25.61 34.59 23.97
CA ALA A 171 -26.49 35.69 24.22
C ALA A 171 -26.44 35.84 25.74
N ASP A 172 -25.54 36.72 26.18
CA ASP A 172 -25.58 37.47 27.42
C ASP A 172 -26.28 36.74 28.58
N ALA A 173 -25.69 35.64 29.04
CA ALA A 173 -26.13 34.89 30.20
C ALA A 173 -25.59 35.48 31.52
N ASP A 174 -25.54 36.80 31.63
CA ASP A 174 -25.10 37.53 32.84
C ASP A 174 -26.25 37.82 33.82
N SER A 175 -27.38 37.12 33.74
CA SER A 175 -28.46 37.35 34.72
C SER A 175 -29.38 36.15 34.94
N ALA A 176 -28.90 35.12 35.65
CA ALA A 176 -29.69 34.43 36.69
C ALA A 176 -28.93 33.25 37.31
N GLY A 177 -28.72 33.33 38.63
CA GLY A 177 -29.15 32.27 39.57
C GLY A 177 -28.33 30.98 39.60
N ALA A 178 -27.61 30.81 40.70
CA ALA A 178 -27.04 29.54 41.15
C ALA A 178 -28.12 28.44 41.34
N ASP A 179 -27.65 27.18 41.46
CA ASP A 179 -28.41 25.98 41.87
C ASP A 179 -29.02 25.08 40.78
N ALA A 180 -28.24 24.72 39.76
CA ALA A 180 -28.55 23.57 38.91
C ALA A 180 -27.56 22.42 39.15
N GLN A 181 -28.03 21.35 39.81
CA GLN A 181 -27.27 20.13 40.06
C GLN A 181 -26.89 19.39 38.75
N PRO A 182 -25.73 18.69 38.71
CA PRO A 182 -25.25 18.01 37.52
C PRO A 182 -26.04 16.74 37.23
N LEU A 183 -26.93 16.80 36.22
CA LEU A 183 -27.54 15.59 35.65
C LEU A 183 -26.50 14.82 34.83
N GLY A 184 -26.44 13.52 35.11
CA GLY A 184 -25.39 12.59 34.69
C GLY A 184 -25.13 12.51 33.19
N ARG A 185 -23.90 12.08 32.87
CA ARG A 185 -23.43 11.83 31.50
C ARG A 185 -24.32 10.80 30.79
N PRO A 186 -24.82 11.09 29.58
CA PRO A 186 -25.45 10.07 28.75
C PRO A 186 -24.40 9.03 28.37
N GLN A 187 -24.70 7.76 28.64
CA GLN A 187 -23.86 6.65 28.24
C GLN A 187 -23.93 6.49 26.72
N ASP A 188 -22.76 6.40 26.10
CA ASP A 188 -22.56 6.22 24.67
C ASP A 188 -23.34 5.00 24.16
N SER A 189 -24.43 5.25 23.45
CA SER A 189 -25.14 4.24 22.66
C SER A 189 -24.25 3.84 21.47
N GLY A 190 -23.54 2.73 21.62
CA GLY A 190 -22.74 2.14 20.57
C GLY A 190 -23.53 1.93 19.28
N CYS A 191 -22.96 2.35 18.16
CA CYS A 191 -23.47 2.09 16.83
C CYS A 191 -23.47 0.58 16.55
N ALA A 192 -24.54 -0.12 16.93
CA ALA A 192 -24.82 -1.47 16.48
C ALA A 192 -25.15 -1.40 14.98
N LEU A 193 -24.27 -1.95 14.15
CA LEU A 193 -24.56 -2.18 12.74
C LEU A 193 -25.59 -3.32 12.62
N PRO A 194 -26.62 -3.19 11.76
CA PRO A 194 -27.56 -4.27 11.54
C PRO A 194 -26.85 -5.44 10.84
N VAL A 195 -26.85 -6.60 11.50
CA VAL A 195 -26.50 -7.89 10.89
C VAL A 195 -27.64 -8.26 9.96
N GLN A 196 -27.40 -8.20 8.65
CA GLN A 196 -28.34 -8.70 7.66
C GLN A 196 -28.30 -10.22 7.69
N ALA A 197 -29.44 -10.84 7.98
CA ALA A 197 -29.65 -12.27 7.88
C ALA A 197 -29.90 -12.62 6.40
N ASP A 198 -28.98 -13.36 5.79
CA ASP A 198 -29.18 -13.97 4.50
C ASP A 198 -30.15 -15.14 4.66
N THR A 199 -31.34 -15.03 4.05
CA THR A 199 -32.27 -16.15 3.90
C THR A 199 -31.87 -16.96 2.67
N ASP A 200 -31.37 -18.17 2.91
CA ASP A 200 -31.19 -19.20 1.90
C ASP A 200 -32.53 -19.60 1.28
N GLY A 201 -32.72 -19.26 0.00
CA GLY A 201 -33.83 -19.74 -0.82
C GLY A 201 -33.41 -21.01 -1.56
N SER A 202 -33.93 -22.15 -1.12
CA SER A 202 -33.94 -23.40 -1.89
C SER A 202 -35.04 -23.36 -2.96
N ILE A 203 -34.69 -23.76 -4.18
CA ILE A 203 -35.58 -24.40 -5.16
C ILE A 203 -34.80 -25.54 -5.78
#